data_AF-A0AAJ1R4Z4-F1
#
_entry.id   AF-A0AAJ1R4Z4-F1
#
_cell.length_a   1.000
_cell.length_b   1.000
_cell.length_c   1.000
_cell.angle_alpha   90.00
_cell.angle_beta   90.00
_cell.angle_gamma   90.00
#
_symmetry.space_group_name_H-M   'P 1'
#
loop_
_entity.id
_entity.type
_entity.pdbx_description
1 polymer ?
#
loop_
_entity_poly.entity_id
_entity_poly.type
_entity_poly.pdbx_seq_one_letter_code
_entity_poly.pdbx_strand_id
1 'polypeptide(L)' 'MLPELLKQKKIKSIFFKEEEYFDVADIKKNHPDLKIDVSRIILVKKLQFIKAEDVSLVSDFDNTIKNIFKNKK' A
#
# COMPACT_ATOMS: atom_id res chain seq x y z
N MET A 1 -1.57 -3.49 -11.00
CA MET A 1 -1.32 -4.95 -10.94
C MET A 1 -2.14 -5.54 -9.79
N LEU A 2 -2.49 -6.82 -9.87
CA LEU A 2 -3.39 -7.46 -8.91
C LEU A 2 -2.83 -7.48 -7.47
N PRO A 3 -3.71 -7.51 -6.44
CA PRO A 3 -3.35 -7.64 -5.02
C PRO A 3 -2.47 -8.87 -4.69
N GLU A 4 -2.32 -9.82 -5.61
CA GLU A 4 -1.39 -10.95 -5.52
C GLU A 4 0.05 -10.53 -5.26
N LEU A 5 0.46 -9.34 -5.70
CA LEU A 5 1.81 -8.82 -5.46
C LEU A 5 2.07 -8.64 -3.96
N LEU A 6 1.06 -8.20 -3.20
CA LEU A 6 1.15 -8.09 -1.74
C LEU A 6 1.24 -9.46 -1.06
N LYS A 7 0.58 -10.47 -1.63
CA LYS A 7 0.68 -11.87 -1.17
C LYS A 7 2.06 -12.46 -1.41
N GLN A 8 2.61 -12.27 -2.61
CA GLN A 8 3.97 -12.75 -2.93
C GLN A 8 5.03 -12.12 -2.02
N LYS A 9 4.82 -10.87 -1.62
CA LYS A 9 5.68 -10.12 -0.70
C LYS A 9 5.54 -10.54 0.77
N LYS A 10 4.66 -11.49 1.09
CA LYS A 10 4.37 -11.97 2.47
C LYS A 10 3.96 -10.85 3.43
N ILE A 11 3.25 -9.85 2.92
CA ILE A 11 2.75 -8.74 3.73
C ILE A 11 1.67 -9.27 4.67
N LYS A 12 1.69 -8.82 5.92
CA LYS A 12 0.67 -9.21 6.90
C LYS A 12 -0.72 -8.83 6.38
N SER A 13 -1.57 -9.83 6.18
CA SER A 13 -2.97 -9.64 5.83
C SER A 13 -3.90 -10.20 6.93
N ILE A 14 -5.08 -9.63 7.01
CA ILE A 14 -6.19 -10.12 7.82
C ILE A 14 -7.39 -10.37 6.91
N PHE A 15 -8.10 -11.46 7.15
CA PHE A 15 -9.41 -11.69 6.53
C PHE A 15 -10.47 -11.06 7.41
N PHE A 16 -11.26 -10.14 6.84
CA PHE A 16 -12.34 -9.47 7.54
C PHE A 16 -13.56 -9.39 6.62
N LYS A 17 -14.70 -9.97 7.04
CA LYS A 17 -15.94 -10.03 6.26
C LYS A 17 -15.75 -10.55 4.82
N GLU A 18 -15.06 -11.69 4.69
CA GLU A 18 -14.76 -12.34 3.39
C GLU A 18 -13.85 -11.51 2.45
N GLU A 19 -13.41 -10.33 2.88
CA GLU A 19 -12.45 -9.50 2.16
C GLU A 19 -11.08 -9.56 2.84
N GLU A 20 -10.02 -9.54 2.06
CA GLU A 20 -8.65 -9.52 2.56
C GLU A 20 -8.14 -8.08 2.67
N TYR A 21 -7.62 -7.75 3.84
CA TYR A 21 -7.03 -6.45 4.13
C TYR A 21 -5.56 -6.62 4.50
N PHE A 22 -4.72 -5.68 4.08
CA PHE A 22 -3.28 -5.71 4.29
C PHE A 22 -2.85 -4.64 5.30
N ASP A 23 -1.86 -4.95 6.13
CA ASP A 23 -1.34 -4.04 7.14
C ASP A 23 -0.53 -2.91 6.50
N VAL A 24 -0.97 -1.66 6.71
CA VAL A 24 -0.33 -0.46 6.17
C VAL A 24 1.08 -0.26 6.73
N ALA A 25 1.29 -0.59 8.00
CA ALA A 25 2.58 -0.38 8.65
C ALA A 25 3.64 -1.32 8.06
N ASP A 26 3.25 -2.57 7.77
CA ASP A 26 4.13 -3.56 7.18
C ASP A 26 4.53 -3.16 5.75
N ILE A 27 3.55 -2.72 4.95
CA ILE A 27 3.78 -2.20 3.58
C ILE A 27 4.75 -1.02 3.60
N LYS A 28 4.47 0.00 4.43
CA LYS A 28 5.31 1.21 4.47
C LYS A 28 6.73 0.91 4.94
N LYS A 29 6.91 -0.09 5.80
CA LYS A 29 8.21 -0.45 6.39
C LYS A 29 9.03 -1.34 5.47
N ASN A 30 8.41 -2.33 4.84
CA ASN A 30 9.11 -3.34 4.05
C ASN A 30 9.11 -3.04 2.55
N HIS A 31 8.13 -2.28 2.06
CA HIS A 31 7.93 -2.04 0.63
C HIS A 31 7.52 -0.58 0.33
N PRO A 32 8.39 0.40 0.63
CA PRO A 32 8.14 1.80 0.29
C PRO A 32 8.06 2.05 -1.22
N ASP A 33 8.58 1.13 -2.03
CA ASP A 33 8.55 1.14 -3.49
C ASP A 33 7.21 0.69 -4.09
N LEU A 34 6.23 0.35 -3.27
CA LEU A 34 4.89 -0.02 -3.74
C LEU A 34 3.92 1.17 -3.62
N LYS A 35 3.25 1.45 -4.73
CA LYS A 35 2.09 2.33 -4.82
C LYS A 35 0.85 1.45 -4.72
N ILE A 36 0.04 1.72 -3.71
CA ILE A 36 -1.17 0.94 -3.46
C ILE A 36 -2.36 1.87 -3.56
N ASP A 37 -3.25 1.55 -4.47
CA ASP A 37 -4.55 2.18 -4.60
C ASP A 37 -5.51 1.49 -3.63
N VAL A 38 -6.09 2.29 -2.73
CA VAL A 38 -6.82 1.77 -1.57
C VAL A 38 -8.30 1.94 -1.80
N SER A 39 -9.01 0.82 -1.91
CA SER A 39 -10.48 0.80 -2.04
C SER A 39 -11.16 1.12 -0.72
N ARG A 40 -10.67 0.51 0.36
CA ARG A 40 -11.24 0.61 1.72
C ARG A 40 -10.15 0.60 2.77
N ILE A 41 -10.39 1.35 3.84
CA ILE A 41 -9.52 1.39 5.02
C ILE A 41 -10.35 0.95 6.22
N ILE A 42 -9.85 -0.01 6.98
CA ILE A 42 -10.42 -0.41 8.27
C ILE A 42 -9.39 -0.21 9.37
N LEU A 43 -9.87 0.10 10.56
CA LEU A 43 -9.02 0.35 11.72
C LEU A 43 -9.39 -0.65 12.81
N VAL A 44 -8.50 -1.61 13.07
CA VAL A 44 -8.72 -2.71 13.99
C VAL A 44 -7.65 -2.66 15.07
N LYS A 45 -8.06 -2.53 16.34
CA LYS A 45 -7.14 -2.48 17.50
C LYS A 45 -5.99 -1.47 17.35
N LYS A 46 -6.29 -0.26 16.85
CA LYS A 46 -5.34 0.83 16.54
C LYS A 46 -4.36 0.55 15.39
N LEU A 47 -4.49 -0.59 14.70
CA LEU A 47 -3.76 -0.89 13.47
C LEU A 47 -4.63 -0.55 12.27
N GLN A 48 -4.01 0.03 11.24
CA GLN A 48 -4.67 0.39 9.99
C GLN A 48 -4.47 -0.73 8.98
N PHE A 49 -5.58 -1.24 8.45
CA PHE A 49 -5.57 -2.23 7.39
C PHE A 49 -6.28 -1.66 6.17
N ILE A 50 -5.76 -2.00 4.99
CA ILE A 50 -6.25 -1.49 3.72
C ILE A 50 -6.62 -2.62 2.78
N LYS A 51 -7.73 -2.45 2.09
CA LYS A 51 -8.05 -3.27 0.93
C LYS A 51 -7.44 -2.60 -0.28
N ALA A 52 -6.45 -3.25 -0.88
CA ALA A 52 -5.83 -2.80 -2.12
C ALA A 52 -6.77 -3.13 -3.30
N GLU A 53 -7.07 -2.13 -4.13
CA GLU A 53 -7.76 -2.32 -5.41
C GLU A 53 -6.73 -2.57 -6.51
N ASP A 54 -5.70 -1.73 -6.57
CA ASP A 54 -4.57 -1.90 -7.48
C ASP A 54 -3.25 -1.72 -6.72
N VAL A 55 -2.25 -2.49 -7.14
CA VAL A 55 -0.89 -2.41 -6.62
C VAL A 55 0.03 -2.19 -7.79
N SER A 56 0.84 -1.15 -7.72
CA SER A 56 1.82 -0.78 -8.73
C SER A 56 3.16 -0.50 -8.07
N LEU A 57 4.23 -0.58 -8.84
CA LEU A 57 5.54 -0.12 -8.38
C LEU A 57 5.59 1.39 -8.50
N VAL A 58 6.17 2.06 -7.51
CA VAL A 58 6.55 3.46 -7.58
C VAL A 58 7.60 3.56 -8.67
N SER A 59 7.25 4.22 -9.78
CA SER A 59 8.19 4.44 -10.87
C SER A 59 9.15 5.57 -10.52
N ASP A 60 10.33 5.59 -11.15
CA ASP A 60 11.23 6.74 -11.15
C ASP A 60 10.51 8.05 -11.51
N PHE A 61 9.46 7.96 -12.33
CA PHE A 61 8.60 9.10 -12.67
C PHE A 61 7.83 9.64 -11.45
N ASP A 62 7.22 8.77 -10.63
CA ASP A 62 6.56 9.17 -9.38
C ASP A 62 7.56 9.80 -8.40
N ASN A 63 8.77 9.25 -8.30
CA ASN A 63 9.84 9.81 -7.47
C ASN A 63 10.30 11.18 -7.97
N THR A 64 10.41 11.36 -9.28
CA THR A 64 10.81 12.61 -9.92
C THR A 64 9.76 13.69 -9.71
N ILE A 65 8.47 13.38 -9.89
CA ILE A 65 7.36 14.33 -9.60
C ILE A 65 7.35 14.73 -8.12
N LYS A 66 7.50 13.77 -7.20
CA LYS A 66 7.59 14.06 -5.76
C LYS A 66 8.73 15.03 -5.44
N ASN A 67 9.87 14.87 -6.10
CA ASN A 67 11.03 15.71 -5.88
C ASN A 67 10.84 17.12 -6.49
N ILE A 68 10.26 17.20 -7.69
CA ILE A 68 9.93 18.47 -8.35
C ILE A 68 8.92 19.28 -7.53
N PHE A 69 7.85 18.63 -7.03
CA PHE A 69 6.83 19.30 -6.22
C PHE A 69 7.27 19.63 -4.79
N LYS A 70 8.36 19.03 -4.28
CA LYS A 70 8.98 19.44 -3.01
C LYS A 70 9.74 20.77 -3.11
N ASN A 71 10.11 21.19 -4.32
CA ASN A 71 10.84 22.44 -4.55
C ASN A 71 9.88 23.59 -4.95
N LYS A 72 8.99 23.95 -4.03
CA LYS A 72 8.41 25.30 -3.98
C LYS A 72 8.56 25.81 -2.56
N LYS A 73 9.76 26.29 -2.26
CA LYS A 73 10.02 27.20 -1.15
C LYS A 73 10.83 28.36 -1.69
#